data_AF-A0AAN4NPS8-F1
#
_entry.id   AF-A0AAN4NPS8-F1
#
_cell.length_a   1.000
_cell.length_b   1.000
_cell.length_c   1.000
_cell.angle_alpha   90.00
_cell.angle_beta   90.00
_cell.angle_gamma   90.00
#
_symmetry.space_group_name_H-M   'P 1'
#
loop_
_entity.id
_entity.type
_entity.pdbx_description
1 polymer ?
#
loop_
_entity_poly.entity_id
_entity_poly.type
_entity_poly.pdbx_seq_one_letter_code
_entity_poly.pdbx_strand_id
1 'polypeptide(L)'
;MIKKISVRKDQLALLSRNGDYYKVLHAGEHILPWLNTPEVLLITLDGSEVPDVLADYLRRFQPDWVERYCVVADLSETEAGALYMDGILLEILPPSTRRLYWRVEDDLTLVRMNTQQVPVQTEVMNAVLQPRRKGVVKGRDAILTVQVPAWHVGVLKIDGETQALLPPGLTAYWKINHLVEAEVVDTRLQVLEVSGQEILTKDKVNLRINLAANWRYSDVLLAFSQLTKPIDHLYRELQFALREVVGTRTLDELLEDKQVIDDVVSEQVKSRMLPFGMEIASLGVKDIVLPGDMKNILAQLVEAEKSAQANVIRRREETAATRSLLNTAKVMENNPVALRLKELETLERVAERIDNISVFGGLDQVLHGLVNIKG
;
A
#
# COMPACT_ATOMS: atom_id res chain seq x y z
N MET A 1 77.48 -4.76 -4.27
CA MET A 1 76.61 -4.16 -5.32
C MET A 1 75.77 -3.09 -4.65
N ILE A 2 75.83 -1.84 -5.11
CA ILE A 2 75.12 -0.71 -4.48
C ILE A 2 73.64 -0.79 -4.90
N LYS A 3 72.73 -0.91 -3.93
CA LYS A 3 71.29 -0.99 -4.20
C LYS A 3 70.71 0.43 -4.21
N LYS A 4 70.22 0.87 -5.37
CA LYS A 4 69.50 2.15 -5.52
C LYS A 4 67.99 1.91 -5.40
N ILE A 5 67.30 2.84 -4.78
CA ILE A 5 65.84 2.91 -4.78
C ILE A 5 65.38 4.28 -5.28
N SER A 6 64.28 4.29 -6.02
CA SER A 6 63.64 5.52 -6.49
C SER A 6 62.29 5.66 -5.80
N VAL A 7 62.11 6.74 -5.06
CA VAL A 7 60.85 7.08 -4.39
C VAL A 7 60.16 8.17 -5.19
N ARG A 8 58.89 7.95 -5.56
CA ARG A 8 58.10 8.92 -6.34
C ARG A 8 57.58 10.05 -5.45
N LYS A 9 57.05 11.12 -6.06
CA LYS A 9 56.51 12.29 -5.35
C LYS A 9 55.31 11.95 -4.45
N ASP A 10 54.50 10.99 -4.89
CA ASP A 10 53.33 10.44 -4.21
C ASP A 10 53.68 9.27 -3.27
N GLN A 11 54.96 9.07 -2.95
CA GLN A 11 55.40 7.92 -2.18
C GLN A 11 56.31 8.28 -1.01
N LEU A 12 56.23 7.44 0.03
CA LEU A 12 57.22 7.36 1.11
C LEU A 12 57.85 5.98 1.11
N ALA A 13 59.14 5.92 1.44
CA ALA A 13 59.81 4.66 1.71
C ALA A 13 60.17 4.58 3.19
N LEU A 14 59.60 3.61 3.90
CA LEU A 14 59.99 3.29 5.28
C LEU A 14 61.11 2.25 5.25
N LEU A 15 62.24 2.58 5.85
CA LEU A 15 63.35 1.66 6.02
C LEU A 15 63.23 0.93 7.35
N SER A 16 63.30 -0.40 7.29
CA SER A 16 63.35 -1.27 8.47
C SER A 16 64.60 -2.12 8.53
N ARG A 17 64.98 -2.49 9.76
CA ARG A 17 66.05 -3.45 10.06
C ARG A 17 65.58 -4.36 11.18
N ASN A 18 65.69 -5.68 10.98
CA ASN A 18 65.23 -6.69 11.95
C ASN A 18 63.79 -6.47 12.41
N GLY A 19 62.92 -5.95 11.53
CA GLY A 19 61.53 -5.62 11.85
C GLY A 19 61.29 -4.21 12.39
N ASP A 20 62.34 -3.45 12.75
CA ASP A 20 62.19 -2.10 13.29
C ASP A 20 62.36 -1.00 12.25
N TYR A 21 61.35 -0.14 12.11
CA TYR A 21 61.40 1.03 11.23
C TYR A 21 62.18 2.16 11.89
N TYR A 22 63.19 2.68 11.19
CA TYR A 22 64.10 3.69 11.77
C TYR A 22 64.29 4.94 10.90
N LYS A 23 63.87 4.91 9.62
CA LYS A 23 63.99 6.08 8.74
C LYS A 23 62.89 6.13 7.69
N VAL A 24 62.39 7.34 7.42
CA VAL A 24 61.53 7.65 6.28
C VAL A 24 62.38 8.31 5.19
N LEU A 25 62.21 7.90 3.94
CA LEU A 25 62.77 8.57 2.77
C LEU A 25 61.64 9.18 1.94
N HIS A 26 61.82 10.44 1.59
CA HIS A 26 60.93 11.20 0.72
C HIS A 26 61.29 10.97 -0.76
N ALA A 27 60.49 11.56 -1.64
CA ALA A 27 60.71 11.54 -3.09
C ALA A 27 62.16 11.85 -3.50
N GLY A 28 62.71 11.04 -4.39
CA GLY A 28 64.09 11.15 -4.88
C GLY A 28 64.77 9.81 -5.10
N GLU A 29 66.00 9.86 -5.63
CA GLU A 29 66.88 8.70 -5.72
C GLU A 29 67.69 8.55 -4.44
N HIS A 30 67.62 7.36 -3.83
CA HIS A 30 68.35 7.06 -2.61
C HIS A 30 69.26 5.86 -2.79
N ILE A 31 70.45 5.96 -2.21
CA ILE A 31 71.43 4.87 -2.21
C ILE A 31 71.34 4.15 -0.86
N LEU A 32 71.09 2.86 -0.88
CA LEU A 32 71.07 2.03 0.32
C LEU A 32 72.47 1.52 0.67
N PRO A 33 72.79 1.40 1.97
CA PRO A 33 74.06 0.85 2.39
C PRO A 33 74.19 -0.62 1.95
N TRP A 34 75.33 -0.93 1.34
CA TRP A 34 75.66 -2.27 0.85
C TRP A 34 75.92 -3.28 1.98
N LEU A 35 76.43 -2.81 3.12
CA LEU A 35 76.61 -3.58 4.34
C LEU A 35 75.35 -3.41 5.21
N ASN A 36 74.68 -4.52 5.52
CA ASN A 36 73.43 -4.53 6.29
C ASN A 36 72.30 -3.73 5.61
N THR A 37 71.92 -4.16 4.41
CA THR A 37 70.91 -3.50 3.57
C THR A 37 69.54 -3.55 4.25
N PRO A 38 68.90 -2.39 4.50
CA PRO A 38 67.58 -2.34 5.12
C PRO A 38 66.50 -2.89 4.19
N GLU A 39 65.44 -3.40 4.78
CA GLU A 39 64.18 -3.66 4.08
C GLU A 39 63.48 -2.32 3.79
N VAL A 40 62.71 -2.29 2.70
CA VAL A 40 62.05 -1.08 2.21
C VAL A 40 60.57 -1.36 1.98
N LEU A 41 59.72 -0.66 2.72
CA LEU A 41 58.29 -0.61 2.48
C LEU A 41 57.96 0.67 1.71
N LEU A 42 57.49 0.52 0.47
CA LEU A 42 56.99 1.63 -0.33
C LEU A 42 55.50 1.84 -0.05
N ILE A 43 55.15 3.07 0.29
CA ILE A 43 53.80 3.49 0.62
C ILE A 43 53.40 4.57 -0.37
N THR A 44 52.20 4.44 -0.91
CA THR A 44 51.59 5.50 -1.72
C THR A 44 50.78 6.41 -0.79
N LEU A 45 50.96 7.72 -0.92
CA LEU A 45 50.20 8.74 -0.22
C LEU A 45 48.92 9.03 -1.02
N ASP A 46 47.97 8.11 -0.96
CA ASP A 46 46.68 8.17 -1.65
C ASP A 46 45.47 8.21 -0.70
N GLY A 47 45.73 8.45 0.59
CA GLY A 47 44.68 8.52 1.63
C GLY A 47 44.25 7.15 2.11
N SER A 48 44.94 6.08 1.69
CA SER A 48 44.66 4.73 2.14
C SER A 48 44.86 4.56 3.66
N GLU A 49 44.11 3.62 4.21
CA GLU A 49 44.23 3.18 5.59
C GLU A 49 45.59 2.51 5.83
N VAL A 50 46.26 2.89 6.92
CA VAL A 50 47.49 2.23 7.37
C VAL A 50 47.12 0.84 7.90
N PRO A 51 47.76 -0.24 7.42
CA PRO A 51 47.48 -1.58 7.92
C PRO A 51 47.67 -1.68 9.44
N ASP A 52 46.75 -2.36 10.14
CA ASP A 52 46.67 -2.40 11.61
C ASP A 52 48.01 -2.66 12.30
N VAL A 53 48.75 -3.68 11.84
CA VAL A 53 50.06 -4.05 12.40
C VAL A 53 51.07 -2.91 12.31
N LEU A 54 51.09 -2.19 11.18
CA LEU A 54 51.97 -1.05 10.98
C LEU A 54 51.46 0.16 11.78
N ALA A 55 50.16 0.37 11.86
CA ALA A 55 49.57 1.47 12.62
C ALA A 55 49.92 1.36 14.12
N ASP A 56 49.78 0.16 14.71
CA ASP A 56 50.15 -0.09 16.10
C ASP A 56 51.65 0.09 16.35
N TYR A 57 52.48 -0.39 15.42
CA TYR A 57 53.93 -0.17 15.48
C TYR A 57 54.26 1.33 15.50
N LEU A 58 53.74 2.09 14.54
CA LEU A 58 54.02 3.52 14.41
C LEU A 58 53.56 4.30 15.63
N ARG A 59 52.37 4.00 16.19
CA ARG A 59 51.88 4.64 17.42
C ARG A 59 52.80 4.40 18.60
N ARG A 60 53.34 3.19 18.73
CA ARG A 60 54.16 2.80 19.89
C ARG A 60 55.60 3.28 19.79
N PHE A 61 56.19 3.20 18.61
CA PHE A 61 57.63 3.37 18.43
C PHE A 61 58.01 4.60 17.58
N GLN A 62 57.09 5.17 16.81
CA GLN A 62 57.32 6.31 15.92
C GLN A 62 56.18 7.35 15.99
N PRO A 63 55.83 7.89 17.17
CA PRO A 63 54.71 8.84 17.32
C PRO A 63 54.88 10.12 16.47
N ASP A 64 56.12 10.62 16.33
CA ASP A 64 56.43 11.78 15.49
C ASP A 64 56.09 11.55 14.01
N TRP A 65 56.19 10.30 13.54
CA TRP A 65 55.84 9.96 12.16
C TRP A 65 54.33 9.92 11.98
N VAL A 66 53.59 9.49 13.01
CA VAL A 66 52.12 9.50 12.99
C VAL A 66 51.62 10.95 12.87
N GLU A 67 52.17 11.88 13.66
CA GLU A 67 51.77 13.29 13.61
C GLU A 67 52.06 13.92 12.24
N ARG A 68 53.19 13.56 11.63
CA ARG A 68 53.64 14.16 10.38
C ARG A 68 53.03 13.56 9.12
N TYR A 69 52.83 12.24 9.09
CA TYR A 69 52.49 11.50 7.87
C TYR A 69 51.11 10.86 7.90
N CYS A 70 50.39 10.94 9.02
CA CYS A 70 49.07 10.34 9.15
C CYS A 70 48.00 11.38 9.51
N VAL A 71 46.76 11.04 9.15
CA VAL A 71 45.55 11.57 9.75
C VAL A 71 45.09 10.56 10.79
N VAL A 72 44.93 11.01 12.03
CA VAL A 72 44.59 10.15 13.18
C VAL A 72 43.08 10.13 13.38
N ALA A 73 42.47 8.97 13.13
CA ALA A 73 41.06 8.70 13.40
C ALA A 73 40.91 7.92 14.70
N ASP A 74 41.14 8.61 15.82
CA ASP A 74 40.90 8.11 17.17
C ASP A 74 39.59 8.69 17.69
N LEU A 75 38.50 7.95 17.54
CA LEU A 75 37.15 8.36 17.90
C LEU A 75 36.75 7.77 19.26
N SER A 76 36.02 8.54 20.05
CA SER A 76 35.42 8.05 21.30
C SER A 76 34.24 7.11 21.03
N GLU A 77 33.65 6.54 22.09
CA GLU A 77 32.42 5.73 22.01
C GLU A 77 31.17 6.54 21.56
N THR A 78 31.26 7.87 21.58
CA THR A 78 30.19 8.80 21.23
C THR A 78 30.53 9.70 20.03
N GLU A 79 31.62 9.40 19.34
CA GLU A 79 32.05 10.15 18.15
C GLU A 79 32.00 9.27 16.91
N ALA A 80 31.29 9.70 15.88
CA ALA A 80 31.45 9.18 14.53
C ALA A 80 32.39 10.09 13.73
N GLY A 81 33.10 9.52 12.77
CA GLY A 81 34.00 10.26 11.89
C GLY A 81 33.43 10.32 10.47
N ALA A 82 33.53 11.45 9.81
CA ALA A 82 33.31 11.58 8.38
C ALA A 82 34.65 11.93 7.74
N LEU A 83 35.22 10.98 7.01
CA LEU A 83 36.49 11.15 6.31
C LEU A 83 36.21 11.71 4.91
N TYR A 84 36.76 12.88 4.59
CA TYR A 84 36.64 13.52 3.28
C TYR A 84 38.00 13.56 2.59
N MET A 85 38.00 13.40 1.26
CA MET A 85 39.15 13.67 0.40
C MET A 85 38.71 14.62 -0.70
N ASP A 86 39.39 15.73 -0.88
CA ASP A 86 39.01 16.79 -1.85
C ASP A 86 37.56 17.28 -1.66
N GLY A 87 37.09 17.35 -0.41
CA GLY A 87 35.70 17.70 -0.07
C GLY A 87 34.67 16.61 -0.37
N ILE A 88 35.09 15.41 -0.80
CA ILE A 88 34.23 14.27 -1.12
C ILE A 88 34.28 13.25 0.03
N LEU A 89 33.13 13.01 0.68
CA LEU A 89 32.99 12.07 1.83
C LEU A 89 33.37 10.62 1.51
N LEU A 90 34.56 10.14 1.79
CA LEU A 90 34.98 8.77 1.48
C LEU A 90 34.29 7.70 2.34
N GLU A 91 34.28 7.93 3.66
CA GLU A 91 33.88 6.92 4.65
C GLU A 91 33.26 7.57 5.89
N ILE A 92 32.25 6.90 6.43
CA ILE A 92 31.70 7.13 7.76
C ILE A 92 32.32 6.10 8.70
N LEU A 93 33.06 6.58 9.68
CA LEU A 93 33.75 5.79 10.68
C LEU A 93 32.85 5.64 11.92
N PRO A 94 32.62 4.42 12.42
CA PRO A 94 31.85 4.20 13.63
C PRO A 94 32.60 4.68 14.88
N PRO A 95 31.92 4.83 16.03
CA PRO A 95 32.58 5.07 17.30
C PRO A 95 33.59 4.01 17.68
N SER A 96 34.49 4.41 18.56
CA SER A 96 35.61 3.58 19.01
C SER A 96 36.54 3.13 17.88
N THR A 97 36.48 3.81 16.73
CA THR A 97 37.46 3.62 15.66
C THR A 97 38.82 4.12 16.12
N ARG A 98 39.84 3.30 15.87
CA ARG A 98 41.24 3.64 16.09
C ARG A 98 42.04 3.30 14.84
N ARG A 99 42.04 4.20 13.87
CA ARG A 99 42.69 4.01 12.56
C ARG A 99 43.64 5.14 12.24
N LEU A 100 44.63 4.84 11.40
CA LEU A 100 45.50 5.84 10.79
C LEU A 100 45.25 5.81 9.28
N TYR A 101 45.27 6.98 8.67
CA TYR A 101 45.23 7.13 7.22
C TYR A 101 46.47 7.88 6.76
N TRP A 102 47.07 7.47 5.65
CA TRP A 102 48.22 8.21 5.11
C TRP A 102 47.77 9.60 4.68
N ARG A 103 48.48 10.63 5.16
CA ARG A 103 48.17 12.01 4.83
C ARG A 103 48.50 12.27 3.36
N VAL A 104 47.56 12.89 2.66
CA VAL A 104 47.73 13.40 1.29
C VAL A 104 47.52 14.90 1.35
N GLU A 105 48.63 15.63 1.38
CA GLU A 105 48.65 17.09 1.50
C GLU A 105 47.63 17.59 2.57
N ASP A 106 46.81 18.58 2.23
CA ASP A 106 45.71 19.08 3.08
C ASP A 106 44.33 18.60 2.59
N ASP A 107 44.30 17.63 1.67
CA ASP A 107 43.09 17.19 0.97
C ASP A 107 42.29 16.16 1.78
N LEU A 108 42.94 15.41 2.68
CA LEU A 108 42.31 14.42 3.54
C LEU A 108 41.94 15.01 4.90
N THR A 109 40.64 15.13 5.17
CA THR A 109 40.11 15.74 6.40
C THR A 109 39.18 14.79 7.14
N LEU A 110 39.25 14.79 8.46
CA LEU A 110 38.36 14.03 9.34
C LEU A 110 37.46 15.00 10.11
N VAL A 111 36.16 14.93 9.85
CA VAL A 111 35.14 15.66 10.62
C VAL A 111 34.60 14.75 11.71
N ARG A 112 34.74 15.16 12.97
CA ARG A 112 34.19 14.42 14.13
C ARG A 112 32.77 14.89 14.42
N MET A 113 31.87 13.96 14.68
CA MET A 113 30.44 14.21 14.90
C MET A 113 30.00 13.50 16.17
N ASN A 114 29.26 14.21 17.02
CA ASN A 114 28.71 13.62 18.24
C ASN A 114 27.48 12.76 17.89
N THR A 115 27.53 11.47 18.25
CA THR A 115 26.44 10.51 18.00
C THR A 115 25.35 10.52 19.07
N GLN A 116 25.56 11.21 20.19
CA GLN A 116 24.51 11.45 21.20
C GLN A 116 23.38 12.33 20.65
N GLN A 117 23.70 13.17 19.64
CA GLN A 117 22.68 13.86 18.86
C GLN A 117 22.20 12.90 17.78
N VAL A 118 21.00 12.35 17.95
CA VAL A 118 20.45 11.36 17.02
C VAL A 118 20.36 11.88 15.56
N PRO A 119 19.93 13.13 15.29
CA PRO A 119 19.90 13.66 13.92
C PRO A 119 21.31 13.86 13.34
N VAL A 120 21.49 13.46 12.09
CA VAL A 120 22.72 13.69 11.31
C VAL A 120 22.71 15.09 10.73
N GLN A 121 23.88 15.74 10.69
CA GLN A 121 24.05 17.05 10.05
C GLN A 121 23.69 17.01 8.56
N THR A 122 23.10 18.09 8.05
CA THR A 122 22.55 18.15 6.69
C THR A 122 23.65 18.00 5.63
N GLU A 123 24.84 18.53 5.90
CA GLU A 123 26.02 18.45 5.03
C GLU A 123 26.44 16.99 4.81
N VAL A 124 26.50 16.22 5.89
CA VAL A 124 26.90 14.80 5.87
C VAL A 124 25.82 13.96 5.19
N MET A 125 24.54 14.20 5.51
CA MET A 125 23.41 13.56 4.84
C MET A 125 23.47 13.76 3.32
N ASN A 126 23.66 15.01 2.88
CA ASN A 126 23.76 15.34 1.45
C ASN A 126 24.98 14.65 0.81
N ALA A 127 26.13 14.64 1.49
CA ALA A 127 27.33 14.00 1.00
C ALA A 127 27.21 12.47 0.86
N VAL A 128 26.44 11.81 1.74
CA VAL A 128 26.14 10.37 1.65
C VAL A 128 25.25 10.04 0.45
N LEU A 129 24.32 10.93 0.10
CA LEU A 129 23.35 10.71 -0.98
C LEU A 129 23.85 11.13 -2.37
N GLN A 130 24.95 11.88 -2.44
CA GLN A 130 25.52 12.32 -3.71
C GLN A 130 25.91 11.13 -4.60
N PRO A 131 25.45 11.08 -5.87
CA PRO A 131 25.85 10.05 -6.82
C PRO A 131 27.36 10.05 -7.06
N ARG A 132 27.99 8.88 -7.08
CA ARG A 132 29.44 8.75 -7.28
C ARG A 132 29.82 7.90 -8.47
N ARG A 133 30.95 8.26 -9.08
CA ARG A 133 31.60 7.47 -10.15
C ARG A 133 32.20 6.17 -9.62
N LYS A 134 32.62 6.11 -8.35
CA LYS A 134 33.23 4.94 -7.72
C LYS A 134 32.51 4.58 -6.42
N GLY A 135 31.73 3.51 -6.46
CA GLY A 135 31.17 2.84 -5.28
C GLY A 135 30.22 3.69 -4.43
N VAL A 136 29.85 3.13 -3.28
CA VAL A 136 29.03 3.76 -2.25
C VAL A 136 29.94 4.22 -1.11
N VAL A 137 29.56 5.27 -0.38
CA VAL A 137 30.26 5.71 0.84
C VAL A 137 30.35 4.55 1.83
N LYS A 138 31.58 4.18 2.23
CA LYS A 138 31.78 3.12 3.23
C LYS A 138 31.17 3.54 4.56
N GLY A 139 30.55 2.61 5.29
CA GLY A 139 29.93 2.90 6.59
C GLY A 139 28.59 3.64 6.53
N ARG A 140 28.02 3.87 5.34
CA ARG A 140 26.71 4.54 5.20
C ARG A 140 25.56 3.86 5.96
N ASP A 141 25.67 2.56 6.24
CA ASP A 141 24.63 1.77 6.90
C ASP A 141 24.45 2.16 8.39
N ALA A 142 25.40 2.94 8.92
CA ALA A 142 25.32 3.58 10.23
C ALA A 142 24.36 4.78 10.26
N ILE A 143 23.88 5.23 9.10
CA ILE A 143 22.94 6.34 8.95
C ILE A 143 21.64 5.80 8.36
N LEU A 144 20.53 6.05 9.05
CA LEU A 144 19.19 5.90 8.47
C LEU A 144 18.82 7.18 7.75
N THR A 145 18.52 7.09 6.46
CA THR A 145 17.93 8.20 5.70
C THR A 145 16.44 7.98 5.57
N VAL A 146 15.66 9.01 5.88
CA VAL A 146 14.20 8.99 5.85
C VAL A 146 13.75 10.04 4.85
N GLN A 147 13.20 9.58 3.72
CA GLN A 147 12.60 10.43 2.72
C GLN A 147 11.08 10.39 2.90
N VAL A 148 10.50 11.51 3.26
CA VAL A 148 9.05 11.69 3.42
C VAL A 148 8.53 12.42 2.18
N PRO A 149 7.76 11.78 1.29
CA PRO A 149 7.17 12.44 0.13
C PRO A 149 6.13 13.49 0.53
N ALA A 150 5.71 14.29 -0.45
CA ALA A 150 4.53 15.14 -0.28
C ALA A 150 3.31 14.30 0.13
N TRP A 151 2.45 14.87 0.97
CA TRP A 151 1.23 14.23 1.51
C TRP A 151 1.46 13.03 2.43
N HIS A 152 2.71 12.76 2.77
CA HIS A 152 3.08 11.75 3.76
C HIS A 152 3.64 12.42 5.02
N VAL A 153 3.66 11.67 6.11
CA VAL A 153 4.37 12.03 7.34
C VAL A 153 5.25 10.85 7.75
N GLY A 154 6.40 11.14 8.35
CA GLY A 154 7.27 10.11 8.92
C GLY A 154 6.96 9.89 10.39
N VAL A 155 6.67 8.66 10.78
CA VAL A 155 6.61 8.22 12.18
C VAL A 155 8.00 7.73 12.56
N LEU A 156 8.72 8.55 13.32
CA LEU A 156 10.05 8.23 13.81
C LEU A 156 9.96 7.62 15.22
N LYS A 157 10.63 6.49 15.43
CA LYS A 157 10.82 5.88 16.74
C LYS A 157 12.31 5.81 17.04
N ILE A 158 12.69 6.31 18.21
CA ILE A 158 14.06 6.27 18.72
C ILE A 158 14.02 5.51 20.03
N ASP A 159 14.77 4.41 20.11
CA ASP A 159 14.87 3.56 21.31
C ASP A 159 13.50 3.07 21.83
N GLY A 160 12.56 2.88 20.89
CA GLY A 160 11.18 2.45 21.16
C GLY A 160 10.20 3.59 21.45
N GLU A 161 10.68 4.82 21.66
CA GLU A 161 9.84 5.99 21.90
C GLU A 161 9.45 6.69 20.60
N THR A 162 8.14 6.93 20.43
CA THR A 162 7.62 7.65 19.25
C THR A 162 7.90 9.14 19.38
N GLN A 163 8.60 9.69 18.40
CA GLN A 163 8.99 11.10 18.33
C GLN A 163 7.91 11.94 17.63
N ALA A 164 8.16 13.24 17.52
CA ALA A 164 7.34 14.12 16.70
C ALA A 164 7.33 13.66 15.23
N LEU A 165 6.18 13.85 14.55
CA LEU A 165 6.02 13.48 13.16
C LEU A 165 6.98 14.27 12.27
N LEU A 166 7.62 13.56 11.34
CA LEU A 166 8.52 14.15 10.36
C LEU A 166 7.72 14.76 9.21
N PRO A 167 7.93 16.04 8.87
CA PRO A 167 7.29 16.66 7.71
C PRO A 167 7.86 16.09 6.40
N PRO A 168 7.17 16.32 5.27
CA PRO A 168 7.71 16.05 3.94
C PRO A 168 9.10 16.66 3.76
N GLY A 169 10.04 15.86 3.27
CA GLY A 169 11.44 16.24 3.16
C GLY A 169 12.37 15.06 3.34
N LEU A 170 13.66 15.36 3.45
CA LEU A 170 14.71 14.40 3.63
C LEU A 170 15.38 14.67 4.98
N THR A 171 15.45 13.65 5.82
CA THR A 171 16.13 13.71 7.13
C THR A 171 17.01 12.49 7.30
N ALA A 172 17.99 12.56 8.19
CA ALA A 172 18.91 11.46 8.47
C ALA A 172 19.20 11.35 9.97
N TYR A 173 19.39 10.11 10.43
CA TYR A 173 19.58 9.78 11.84
C TYR A 173 20.70 8.75 12.01
N TRP A 174 21.46 8.88 13.09
CA TRP A 174 22.45 7.88 13.49
C TRP A 174 21.76 6.62 14.00
N LYS A 175 22.12 5.47 13.44
CA LYS A 175 21.77 4.14 13.98
C LYS A 175 22.79 3.64 15.00
N ILE A 176 23.74 4.49 15.33
CA ILE A 176 24.86 4.18 16.22
C ILE A 176 24.41 4.54 17.62
N ASN A 177 24.50 3.58 18.55
CA ASN A 177 24.05 3.73 19.94
C ASN A 177 22.53 3.98 20.12
N HIS A 178 21.77 4.00 19.02
CA HIS A 178 20.33 4.25 19.01
C HIS A 178 19.62 3.25 18.08
N LEU A 179 18.51 2.68 18.54
CA LEU A 179 17.58 1.95 17.69
C LEU A 179 16.63 2.95 17.03
N VAL A 180 16.94 3.31 15.78
CA VAL A 180 16.12 4.24 15.01
C VAL A 180 15.31 3.50 13.96
N GLU A 181 14.00 3.67 14.02
CA GLU A 181 13.03 3.14 13.06
C GLU A 181 12.18 4.29 12.52
N ALA A 182 11.89 4.27 11.22
CA ALA A 182 11.04 5.27 10.60
C ALA A 182 10.06 4.60 9.66
N GLU A 183 8.79 4.97 9.78
CA GLU A 183 7.73 4.52 8.88
C GLU A 183 7.12 5.73 8.18
N VAL A 184 7.02 5.67 6.85
CA VAL A 184 6.44 6.76 6.06
C VAL A 184 4.98 6.42 5.77
N VAL A 185 4.08 7.29 6.22
CA VAL A 185 2.63 7.04 6.22
C VAL A 185 1.94 8.06 5.32
N ASP A 186 1.12 7.59 4.39
CA ASP A 186 0.29 8.46 3.55
C ASP A 186 -0.93 8.95 4.37
N THR A 187 -1.18 10.26 4.34
CA THR A 187 -2.28 10.90 5.07
C THR A 187 -3.54 11.08 4.22
N ARG A 188 -3.47 10.76 2.93
CA ARG A 188 -4.58 10.89 2.00
C ARG A 188 -5.62 9.80 2.22
N LEU A 189 -6.76 9.96 1.55
CA LEU A 189 -7.82 8.96 1.51
C LEU A 189 -7.34 7.70 0.80
N GLN A 190 -7.50 6.56 1.46
CA GLN A 190 -7.07 5.24 1.04
C GLN A 190 -8.26 4.27 1.04
N VAL A 191 -8.17 3.23 0.22
CA VAL A 191 -9.16 2.15 0.15
C VAL A 191 -8.62 0.94 0.91
N LEU A 192 -9.39 0.42 1.86
CA LEU A 192 -9.15 -0.87 2.50
C LEU A 192 -10.25 -1.85 2.07
N GLU A 193 -9.85 -2.94 1.42
CA GLU A 193 -10.77 -4.00 1.02
C GLU A 193 -10.70 -5.17 2.02
N VAL A 194 -11.85 -5.52 2.58
CA VAL A 194 -12.05 -6.71 3.42
C VAL A 194 -12.75 -7.75 2.57
N SER A 195 -12.00 -8.78 2.17
CA SER A 195 -12.47 -9.80 1.22
C SER A 195 -12.70 -11.13 1.91
N GLY A 196 -13.62 -11.93 1.35
CA GLY A 196 -13.81 -13.34 1.69
C GLY A 196 -14.34 -13.59 3.09
N GLN A 197 -15.21 -12.70 3.61
CA GLN A 197 -15.79 -12.92 4.93
C GLN A 197 -16.96 -13.91 4.83
N GLU A 198 -16.74 -15.13 5.31
CA GLU A 198 -17.79 -16.15 5.44
C GLU A 198 -18.51 -15.97 6.77
N ILE A 199 -19.80 -15.63 6.71
CA ILE A 199 -20.60 -15.29 7.88
C ILE A 199 -21.95 -15.99 7.78
N LEU A 200 -22.39 -16.58 8.88
CA LEU A 200 -23.71 -17.17 9.02
C LEU A 200 -24.73 -16.10 9.39
N THR A 201 -25.82 -16.01 8.65
CA THR A 201 -26.97 -15.15 8.97
C THR A 201 -27.80 -15.72 10.12
N LYS A 202 -28.76 -14.93 10.62
CA LYS A 202 -29.69 -15.33 11.70
C LYS A 202 -30.50 -16.59 11.38
N ASP A 203 -30.84 -16.79 10.11
CA ASP A 203 -31.57 -17.93 9.56
C ASP A 203 -30.66 -19.09 9.11
N LYS A 204 -29.38 -19.05 9.50
CA LYS A 204 -28.38 -20.12 9.26
C LYS A 204 -27.99 -20.31 7.81
N VAL A 205 -28.03 -19.25 7.00
CA VAL A 205 -27.48 -19.26 5.64
C VAL A 205 -26.04 -18.76 5.70
N ASN A 206 -25.11 -19.52 5.12
CA ASN A 206 -23.72 -19.08 5.02
C ASN A 206 -23.57 -18.12 3.85
N LEU A 207 -23.06 -16.91 4.07
CA LEU A 207 -22.83 -15.90 3.04
C LEU A 207 -21.36 -15.54 2.98
N ARG A 208 -20.85 -15.31 1.77
CA ARG A 208 -19.53 -14.73 1.57
C ARG A 208 -19.68 -13.26 1.17
N ILE A 209 -19.14 -12.36 1.98
CA ILE A 209 -19.30 -10.92 1.80
C ILE A 209 -17.94 -10.26 1.60
N ASN A 210 -17.86 -9.32 0.67
CA ASN A 210 -16.72 -8.42 0.50
C ASN A 210 -17.17 -6.97 0.74
N LEU A 211 -16.30 -6.19 1.35
CA LEU A 211 -16.57 -4.82 1.75
C LEU A 211 -15.34 -3.94 1.47
N ALA A 212 -15.57 -2.68 1.13
CA ALA A 212 -14.53 -1.68 0.98
C ALA A 212 -14.81 -0.48 1.89
N ALA A 213 -13.75 0.04 2.51
CA ALA A 213 -13.79 1.25 3.32
C ALA A 213 -12.81 2.29 2.77
N ASN A 214 -13.30 3.51 2.53
CA ASN A 214 -12.48 4.68 2.26
C ASN A 214 -12.15 5.35 3.59
N TRP A 215 -10.87 5.43 3.94
CA TRP A 215 -10.40 5.91 5.24
C TRP A 215 -9.13 6.74 5.10
N ARG A 216 -8.80 7.53 6.12
CA ARG A 216 -7.53 8.25 6.26
C ARG A 216 -7.15 8.39 7.72
N TYR A 217 -5.89 8.71 7.99
CA TYR A 217 -5.49 9.13 9.33
C TYR A 217 -5.98 10.56 9.60
N SER A 218 -6.70 10.74 10.71
CA SER A 218 -6.98 12.08 11.25
C SER A 218 -5.86 12.55 12.18
N ASP A 219 -5.26 11.62 12.94
CA ASP A 219 -4.07 11.86 13.75
C ASP A 219 -3.16 10.62 13.72
N VAL A 220 -2.05 10.74 12.99
CA VAL A 220 -1.07 9.66 12.83
C VAL A 220 -0.33 9.37 14.14
N LEU A 221 -0.01 10.40 14.93
CA LEU A 221 0.71 10.22 16.19
C LEU A 221 -0.15 9.42 17.17
N LEU A 222 -1.43 9.80 17.28
CA LEU A 222 -2.40 9.09 18.11
C LEU A 222 -2.54 7.63 17.68
N ALA A 223 -2.70 7.38 16.38
CA ALA A 223 -2.85 6.03 15.83
C ALA A 223 -1.65 5.13 16.16
N PHE A 224 -0.43 5.60 15.92
CA PHE A 224 0.79 4.82 16.14
C PHE A 224 1.21 4.74 17.62
N SER A 225 0.71 5.63 18.48
CA SER A 225 0.94 5.56 19.93
C SER A 225 0.04 4.52 20.62
N GLN A 226 -1.21 4.37 20.16
CA GLN A 226 -2.17 3.46 20.77
C GLN A 226 -2.21 2.08 20.10
N LEU A 227 -1.87 2.00 18.81
CA LEU A 227 -1.95 0.78 18.02
C LEU A 227 -0.58 0.40 17.46
N THR A 228 -0.20 -0.87 17.61
CA THR A 228 1.04 -1.39 17.00
C THR A 228 0.98 -1.37 15.48
N LYS A 229 -0.18 -1.72 14.91
CA LYS A 229 -0.46 -1.73 13.47
C LYS A 229 -1.87 -1.18 13.23
N PRO A 230 -2.01 0.13 12.97
CA PRO A 230 -3.32 0.76 12.84
C PRO A 230 -4.20 0.16 11.74
N ILE A 231 -3.61 -0.17 10.59
CA ILE A 231 -4.33 -0.73 9.43
C ILE A 231 -4.90 -2.12 9.77
N ASP A 232 -4.10 -2.99 10.39
CA ASP A 232 -4.55 -4.32 10.80
C ASP A 232 -5.68 -4.25 11.85
N HIS A 233 -5.63 -3.25 12.73
CA HIS A 233 -6.69 -3.01 13.70
C HIS A 233 -8.00 -2.58 13.02
N LEU A 234 -7.94 -1.62 12.09
CA LEU A 234 -9.10 -1.21 11.30
C LEU A 234 -9.70 -2.38 10.52
N TYR A 235 -8.85 -3.20 9.89
CA TYR A 235 -9.28 -4.40 9.16
C TYR A 235 -10.08 -5.35 10.07
N ARG A 236 -9.59 -5.60 11.28
CA ARG A 236 -10.27 -6.46 12.25
C ARG A 236 -11.59 -5.87 12.76
N GLU A 237 -11.63 -4.57 13.03
CA GLU A 237 -12.87 -3.89 13.46
C GLU A 237 -13.95 -3.95 12.37
N LEU A 238 -13.57 -3.78 11.10
CA LEU A 238 -14.48 -3.98 9.97
C LEU A 238 -15.03 -5.40 9.91
N GLN A 239 -14.20 -6.42 10.14
CA GLN A 239 -14.64 -7.82 10.18
C GLN A 239 -15.63 -8.09 11.32
N PHE A 240 -15.37 -7.55 12.52
CA PHE A 240 -16.25 -7.74 13.67
C PHE A 240 -17.58 -7.03 13.49
N ALA A 241 -17.57 -5.77 13.03
CA ALA A 241 -18.79 -5.03 12.75
C ALA A 241 -19.64 -5.72 11.66
N LEU A 242 -19.00 -6.19 10.58
CA LEU A 242 -19.70 -6.94 9.53
C LEU A 242 -20.34 -8.22 10.09
N ARG A 243 -19.63 -8.99 10.91
CA ARG A 243 -20.13 -10.22 11.52
C ARG A 243 -21.31 -9.97 12.46
N GLU A 244 -21.27 -8.90 13.23
CA GLU A 244 -22.35 -8.50 14.15
C GLU A 244 -23.62 -8.12 13.39
N VAL A 245 -23.49 -7.31 12.34
CA VAL A 245 -24.62 -6.81 11.53
C VAL A 245 -25.27 -7.94 10.72
N VAL A 246 -24.48 -8.83 10.12
CA VAL A 246 -24.97 -9.95 9.30
C VAL A 246 -25.52 -11.08 10.18
N GLY A 247 -24.87 -11.38 11.31
CA GLY A 247 -25.32 -12.44 12.22
C GLY A 247 -26.65 -12.16 12.93
N THR A 248 -27.06 -10.89 13.00
CA THR A 248 -28.32 -10.47 13.63
C THR A 248 -29.50 -10.32 12.65
N ARG A 249 -29.25 -10.48 11.34
CA ARG A 249 -30.23 -10.29 10.26
C ARG A 249 -30.49 -11.57 9.49
N THR A 250 -31.68 -11.69 8.91
CA THR A 250 -32.03 -12.82 8.02
C THR A 250 -31.48 -12.58 6.61
N LEU A 251 -31.43 -13.62 5.78
CA LEU A 251 -31.02 -13.49 4.38
C LEU A 251 -31.91 -12.51 3.62
N ASP A 252 -33.23 -12.62 3.77
CA ASP A 252 -34.19 -11.80 3.04
C ASP A 252 -34.02 -10.31 3.36
N GLU A 253 -33.82 -9.96 4.64
CA GLU A 253 -33.53 -8.58 5.07
C GLU A 253 -32.28 -8.01 4.37
N LEU A 254 -31.23 -8.83 4.26
CA LEU A 254 -29.96 -8.44 3.64
C LEU A 254 -30.05 -8.35 2.10
N LEU A 255 -30.97 -9.09 1.47
CA LEU A 255 -31.21 -9.05 0.03
C LEU A 255 -32.14 -7.90 -0.37
N GLU A 256 -33.12 -7.57 0.47
CA GLU A 256 -34.06 -6.47 0.26
C GLU A 256 -33.38 -5.10 0.42
N ASP A 257 -32.59 -4.91 1.48
CA ASP A 257 -31.92 -3.65 1.75
C ASP A 257 -30.44 -3.83 2.12
N LYS A 258 -29.59 -3.77 1.10
CA LYS A 258 -28.14 -3.82 1.25
C LYS A 258 -27.58 -2.58 1.95
N GLN A 259 -28.25 -1.44 1.85
CA GLN A 259 -27.78 -0.17 2.40
C GLN A 259 -27.77 -0.20 3.94
N VAL A 260 -28.63 -1.01 4.54
CA VAL A 260 -28.66 -1.22 6.00
C VAL A 260 -27.32 -1.72 6.53
N ILE A 261 -26.61 -2.57 5.78
CA ILE A 261 -25.29 -3.06 6.20
C ILE A 261 -24.30 -1.91 6.20
N ASP A 262 -24.30 -1.12 5.13
CA ASP A 262 -23.38 0.01 4.95
C ASP A 262 -23.55 1.04 6.06
N ASP A 263 -24.78 1.42 6.38
CA ASP A 263 -25.07 2.47 7.36
C ASP A 263 -24.68 2.04 8.77
N VAL A 264 -25.09 0.84 9.20
CA VAL A 264 -24.83 0.34 10.55
C VAL A 264 -23.36 0.03 10.76
N VAL A 265 -22.70 -0.64 9.80
CA VAL A 265 -21.26 -0.91 9.89
C VAL A 265 -20.48 0.41 9.84
N SER A 266 -20.88 1.37 9.00
CA SER A 266 -20.20 2.67 8.93
C SER A 266 -20.26 3.42 10.27
N GLU A 267 -21.43 3.54 10.89
CA GLU A 267 -21.61 4.23 12.17
C GLU A 267 -20.80 3.57 13.30
N GLN A 268 -20.88 2.25 13.39
CA GLN A 268 -20.18 1.46 14.39
C GLN A 268 -18.66 1.59 14.27
N VAL A 269 -18.10 1.46 13.07
CA VAL A 269 -16.64 1.52 12.89
C VAL A 269 -16.15 2.97 12.99
N LYS A 270 -16.91 3.97 12.49
CA LYS A 270 -16.58 5.40 12.67
C LYS A 270 -16.43 5.77 14.15
N SER A 271 -17.40 5.39 14.98
CA SER A 271 -17.39 5.70 16.42
C SER A 271 -16.25 5.00 17.16
N ARG A 272 -15.92 3.75 16.79
CA ARG A 272 -14.83 2.98 17.42
C ARG A 272 -13.44 3.45 17.00
N MET A 273 -13.27 3.93 15.75
CA MET A 273 -11.95 4.27 15.20
C MET A 273 -11.54 5.73 15.43
N LEU A 274 -12.50 6.63 15.65
CA LEU A 274 -12.22 8.04 15.91
C LEU A 274 -11.25 8.28 17.09
N PRO A 275 -11.36 7.58 18.24
CA PRO A 275 -10.42 7.72 19.36
C PRO A 275 -8.99 7.26 19.06
N PHE A 276 -8.80 6.46 18.00
CA PHE A 276 -7.50 5.97 17.56
C PHE A 276 -6.89 6.84 16.45
N GLY A 277 -7.46 8.02 16.15
CA GLY A 277 -6.90 8.92 15.13
C GLY A 277 -7.12 8.45 13.69
N MET A 278 -8.16 7.64 13.45
CA MET A 278 -8.52 7.13 12.13
C MET A 278 -9.93 7.59 11.75
N GLU A 279 -10.05 8.20 10.58
CA GLU A 279 -11.32 8.68 10.01
C GLU A 279 -11.78 7.79 8.87
N ILE A 280 -13.05 7.39 8.90
CA ILE A 280 -13.67 6.58 7.86
C ILE A 280 -14.61 7.50 7.08
N ALA A 281 -14.26 7.81 5.83
CA ALA A 281 -15.04 8.70 4.98
C ALA A 281 -16.31 7.99 4.47
N SER A 282 -16.16 6.78 3.93
CA SER A 282 -17.28 5.98 3.46
C SER A 282 -16.97 4.50 3.56
N LEU A 283 -18.01 3.68 3.60
CA LEU A 283 -17.92 2.24 3.67
C LEU A 283 -19.07 1.66 2.85
N GLY A 284 -18.80 0.58 2.12
CA GLY A 284 -19.80 -0.07 1.29
C GLY A 284 -19.52 -1.55 1.06
N VAL A 285 -20.57 -2.37 1.11
CA VAL A 285 -20.55 -3.77 0.69
C VAL A 285 -20.37 -3.83 -0.82
N LYS A 286 -19.31 -4.50 -1.27
CA LYS A 286 -18.98 -4.66 -2.69
C LYS A 286 -19.83 -5.76 -3.33
N ASP A 287 -19.91 -6.91 -2.67
CA ASP A 287 -20.69 -8.05 -3.13
C ASP A 287 -21.05 -9.02 -1.98
N ILE A 288 -22.23 -9.64 -2.14
CA ILE A 288 -22.74 -10.71 -1.29
C ILE A 288 -22.89 -11.94 -2.18
N VAL A 289 -22.12 -12.98 -1.89
CA VAL A 289 -22.08 -14.23 -2.64
C VAL A 289 -22.81 -15.30 -1.84
N LEU A 290 -23.85 -15.85 -2.47
CA LEU A 290 -24.66 -16.94 -1.96
C LEU A 290 -24.03 -18.30 -2.30
N PRO A 291 -24.17 -19.32 -1.45
CA PRO A 291 -23.88 -20.71 -1.81
C PRO A 291 -24.71 -21.15 -3.00
N GLY A 292 -24.16 -22.01 -3.85
CA GLY A 292 -24.82 -22.47 -5.08
C GLY A 292 -26.20 -23.09 -4.82
N ASP A 293 -26.31 -23.91 -3.78
CA ASP A 293 -27.57 -24.58 -3.41
C ASP A 293 -28.66 -23.58 -3.03
N MET A 294 -28.31 -22.57 -2.22
CA MET A 294 -29.26 -21.55 -1.78
C MET A 294 -29.73 -20.66 -2.94
N LYS A 295 -28.81 -20.29 -3.84
CA LYS A 295 -29.16 -19.53 -5.06
C LYS A 295 -30.20 -20.28 -5.91
N ASN A 296 -30.07 -21.60 -6.02
CA ASN A 296 -30.99 -22.43 -6.78
C ASN A 296 -32.37 -22.51 -6.10
N ILE A 297 -32.41 -22.69 -4.78
CA ILE A 297 -33.67 -22.74 -4.00
C ILE A 297 -34.42 -21.41 -4.10
N LEU A 298 -33.72 -20.28 -3.94
CA LEU A 298 -34.33 -18.95 -4.07
C LEU A 298 -34.87 -18.71 -5.48
N ALA A 299 -34.11 -19.09 -6.52
CA ALA A 299 -34.60 -18.97 -7.89
C ALA A 299 -35.88 -19.78 -8.13
N GLN A 300 -35.97 -21.01 -7.58
CA GLN A 300 -37.18 -21.83 -7.67
C GLN A 300 -38.36 -21.23 -6.88
N LEU A 301 -38.09 -20.68 -5.69
CA LEU A 301 -39.11 -20.03 -4.87
C LEU A 301 -39.70 -18.80 -5.57
N VAL A 302 -38.83 -17.93 -6.10
CA VAL A 302 -39.24 -16.72 -6.84
C VAL A 302 -40.03 -17.10 -8.08
N GLU A 303 -39.61 -18.12 -8.83
CA GLU A 303 -40.34 -18.61 -10.01
C GLU A 303 -41.73 -19.13 -9.63
N ALA A 304 -41.83 -19.92 -8.55
CA ALA A 304 -43.10 -20.44 -8.05
C ALA A 304 -44.04 -19.32 -7.58
N GLU A 305 -43.52 -18.31 -6.87
CA GLU A 305 -44.29 -17.16 -6.41
C GLU A 305 -44.80 -16.31 -7.59
N LYS A 306 -43.93 -16.01 -8.56
CA LYS A 306 -44.32 -15.29 -9.78
C LYS A 306 -45.35 -16.05 -10.59
N SER A 307 -45.20 -17.37 -10.73
CA SER A 307 -46.17 -18.23 -11.41
C SER A 307 -47.53 -18.25 -10.68
N ALA A 308 -47.52 -18.32 -9.34
CA ALA A 308 -48.73 -18.24 -8.54
C ALA A 308 -49.42 -16.88 -8.68
N GLN A 309 -48.66 -15.79 -8.62
CA GLN A 309 -49.14 -14.42 -8.80
C GLN A 309 -49.76 -14.23 -10.19
N ALA A 310 -49.08 -14.71 -11.24
CA ALA A 310 -49.59 -14.69 -12.61
C ALA A 310 -50.90 -15.47 -12.75
N ASN A 311 -51.01 -16.66 -12.12
CA ASN A 311 -52.24 -17.45 -12.13
C ASN A 311 -53.40 -16.75 -11.41
N VAL A 312 -53.14 -16.04 -10.31
CA VAL A 312 -54.17 -15.26 -9.60
C VAL A 312 -54.66 -14.10 -10.46
N ILE A 313 -53.75 -13.37 -11.10
CA ILE A 313 -54.09 -12.28 -12.01
C ILE A 313 -54.92 -12.84 -13.18
N ARG A 314 -54.45 -13.91 -13.83
CA ARG A 314 -55.17 -14.56 -14.94
C ARG A 314 -56.58 -14.98 -14.54
N ARG A 315 -56.76 -15.65 -13.39
CA ARG A 315 -58.09 -16.05 -12.91
C ARG A 315 -58.99 -14.86 -12.58
N ARG A 316 -58.43 -13.78 -12.01
CA ARG A 316 -59.18 -12.54 -11.74
C ARG A 316 -59.63 -11.89 -13.05
N GLU A 317 -58.75 -11.82 -14.04
CA GLU A 317 -59.05 -11.30 -15.38
C GLU A 317 -60.09 -12.15 -16.09
N GLU A 318 -59.97 -13.48 -16.09
CA GLU A 318 -60.95 -14.42 -16.66
C GLU A 318 -62.33 -14.26 -16.00
N THR A 319 -62.38 -14.11 -14.67
CA THR A 319 -63.64 -13.89 -13.94
C THR A 319 -64.25 -12.53 -14.27
N ALA A 320 -63.43 -11.47 -14.34
CA ALA A 320 -63.87 -10.14 -14.71
C ALA A 320 -64.40 -10.10 -16.15
N ALA A 321 -63.70 -10.73 -17.09
CA ALA A 321 -64.13 -10.87 -18.47
C ALA A 321 -65.45 -11.66 -18.57
N THR A 322 -65.57 -12.79 -17.87
CA THR A 322 -66.79 -13.61 -17.86
C THR A 322 -67.99 -12.85 -17.26
N ARG A 323 -67.79 -12.10 -16.17
CA ARG A 323 -68.83 -11.24 -15.58
C ARG A 323 -69.23 -10.12 -16.53
N SER A 324 -68.27 -9.50 -17.21
CA SER A 324 -68.55 -8.48 -18.22
C SER A 324 -69.37 -9.07 -19.36
N LEU A 325 -69.00 -10.23 -19.89
CA LEU A 325 -69.75 -10.93 -20.94
C LEU A 325 -71.17 -11.29 -20.49
N LEU A 326 -71.35 -11.80 -19.26
CA LEU A 326 -72.66 -12.10 -18.70
C LEU A 326 -73.54 -10.85 -18.57
N ASN A 327 -72.98 -9.73 -18.11
CA ASN A 327 -73.69 -8.47 -18.02
C ASN A 327 -74.10 -7.97 -19.40
N THR A 328 -73.20 -8.05 -20.38
CA THR A 328 -73.49 -7.73 -21.78
C THR A 328 -74.62 -8.61 -22.33
N ALA A 329 -74.57 -9.92 -22.08
CA ALA A 329 -75.61 -10.86 -22.51
C ALA A 329 -76.98 -10.54 -21.88
N LYS A 330 -77.04 -10.22 -20.59
CA LYS A 330 -78.30 -9.83 -19.91
C LYS A 330 -78.91 -8.54 -20.45
N VAL A 331 -78.07 -7.56 -20.81
CA VAL A 331 -78.54 -6.32 -21.45
C VAL A 331 -79.11 -6.61 -22.84
N MET A 332 -78.54 -7.58 -23.56
CA MET A 332 -78.97 -7.98 -24.91
C MET A 332 -80.23 -8.87 -24.90
N GLU A 333 -80.45 -9.68 -23.86
CA GLU A 333 -81.56 -10.63 -23.76
C GLU A 333 -82.95 -9.98 -23.98
N ASN A 334 -83.13 -8.75 -23.50
CA ASN A 334 -84.39 -8.01 -23.63
C ASN A 334 -84.35 -6.89 -24.70
N ASN A 335 -83.29 -6.82 -25.52
CA ASN A 335 -83.13 -5.78 -26.55
C ASN A 335 -82.66 -6.38 -27.90
N PRO A 336 -83.61 -6.72 -28.80
CA PRO A 336 -83.29 -7.30 -30.11
C PRO A 336 -82.37 -6.43 -30.99
N VAL A 337 -82.47 -5.10 -30.86
CA VAL A 337 -81.63 -4.16 -31.62
C VAL A 337 -80.19 -4.21 -31.13
N ALA A 338 -79.96 -4.33 -29.82
CA ALA A 338 -78.62 -4.44 -29.23
C ALA A 338 -77.94 -5.77 -29.61
N LEU A 339 -78.69 -6.87 -29.66
CA LEU A 339 -78.18 -8.16 -30.16
C LEU A 339 -77.76 -8.06 -31.62
N ARG A 340 -78.61 -7.45 -32.48
CA ARG A 340 -78.30 -7.27 -33.90
C ARG A 340 -77.07 -6.39 -34.13
N LEU A 341 -76.91 -5.32 -33.37
CA LEU A 341 -75.70 -4.49 -33.43
C LEU A 341 -74.45 -5.29 -33.04
N LYS A 342 -74.54 -6.18 -32.04
CA LYS A 342 -73.40 -7.02 -31.65
C LYS A 342 -73.04 -8.08 -32.69
N GLU A 343 -74.04 -8.68 -33.34
CA GLU A 343 -73.84 -9.57 -34.48
C GLU A 343 -73.09 -8.84 -35.60
N LEU A 344 -73.54 -7.62 -35.95
CA LEU A 344 -72.91 -6.81 -36.99
C LEU A 344 -71.47 -6.39 -36.62
N GLU A 345 -71.21 -6.01 -35.37
CA GLU A 345 -69.84 -5.72 -34.88
C GLU A 345 -68.93 -6.96 -34.97
N THR A 346 -69.48 -8.15 -34.69
CA THR A 346 -68.74 -9.41 -34.80
C THR A 346 -68.47 -9.76 -36.26
N LEU A 347 -69.45 -9.55 -37.13
CA LEU A 347 -69.31 -9.74 -38.58
C LEU A 347 -68.31 -8.76 -39.19
N GLU A 348 -68.31 -7.50 -38.75
CA GLU A 348 -67.33 -6.49 -39.15
C GLU A 348 -65.91 -6.93 -38.79
N ARG A 349 -65.69 -7.39 -37.56
CA ARG A 349 -64.36 -7.87 -37.11
C ARG A 349 -63.89 -9.13 -37.83
N VAL A 350 -64.82 -10.00 -38.25
CA VAL A 350 -64.52 -11.16 -39.09
C VAL A 350 -64.22 -10.72 -40.52
N ALA A 351 -64.98 -9.77 -41.06
CA ALA A 351 -64.78 -9.19 -42.39
C ALA A 351 -63.43 -8.48 -42.51
N GLU A 352 -62.97 -7.78 -41.47
CA GLU A 352 -61.64 -7.16 -41.43
C GLU A 352 -60.49 -8.17 -41.60
N ARG A 353 -60.71 -9.46 -41.28
CA ARG A 353 -59.69 -10.52 -41.40
C ARG A 353 -59.78 -11.30 -42.72
N ILE A 354 -60.72 -10.97 -43.61
CA ILE A 354 -61.00 -11.71 -44.85
C ILE A 354 -61.09 -10.74 -46.03
N ASP A 355 -60.24 -10.94 -47.05
CA ASP A 355 -60.16 -10.03 -48.21
C ASP A 355 -61.40 -10.04 -49.15
N ASN A 356 -62.24 -11.07 -49.13
CA ASN A 356 -63.45 -11.17 -49.97
C ASN A 356 -64.58 -11.95 -49.27
N ILE A 357 -65.78 -11.37 -49.22
CA ILE A 357 -67.00 -12.01 -48.69
C ILE A 357 -67.97 -12.29 -49.83
N SER A 358 -68.29 -13.56 -50.07
CA SER A 358 -69.27 -13.99 -51.06
C SER A 358 -70.63 -14.26 -50.39
N VAL A 359 -71.59 -13.34 -50.56
CA VAL A 359 -72.95 -13.48 -49.98
C VAL A 359 -73.87 -14.21 -50.96
N PHE A 360 -74.35 -15.39 -50.59
CA PHE A 360 -75.35 -16.15 -51.33
C PHE A 360 -76.73 -15.96 -50.69
N GLY A 361 -77.67 -15.28 -51.38
CA GLY A 361 -79.06 -15.11 -50.89
C GLY A 361 -79.71 -13.73 -51.09
N GLY A 362 -78.97 -12.73 -51.59
CA GLY A 362 -79.49 -11.38 -51.78
C GLY A 362 -79.52 -10.54 -50.50
N LEU A 363 -79.51 -9.21 -50.66
CA LEU A 363 -79.39 -8.21 -49.56
C LEU A 363 -80.47 -8.37 -48.48
N ASP A 364 -81.65 -8.84 -48.85
CA ASP A 364 -82.79 -8.96 -47.94
C ASP A 364 -82.56 -10.00 -46.84
N GLN A 365 -81.82 -11.07 -47.17
CA GLN A 365 -81.46 -12.12 -46.22
C GLN A 365 -80.34 -11.68 -45.26
N VAL A 366 -79.49 -10.75 -45.70
CA VAL A 366 -78.50 -10.06 -44.84
C VAL A 366 -79.20 -9.06 -43.92
N LEU A 367 -80.27 -8.41 -44.37
CA LEU A 367 -80.99 -7.39 -43.58
C LEU A 367 -81.94 -8.00 -42.55
N HIS A 368 -82.59 -9.12 -42.86
CA HIS A 368 -83.69 -9.66 -42.04
C HIS A 368 -83.50 -11.11 -41.55
N GLY A 369 -82.46 -11.84 -41.98
CA GLY A 369 -82.20 -13.22 -41.58
C GLY A 369 -81.26 -13.37 -40.37
N LEU A 370 -81.49 -14.43 -39.57
CA LEU A 370 -80.51 -14.94 -38.61
C LEU A 370 -79.36 -15.61 -39.38
N VAL A 371 -78.12 -15.23 -39.07
CA VAL A 371 -76.93 -15.78 -39.73
C VAL A 371 -76.69 -17.21 -39.24
N ASN A 372 -76.72 -18.17 -40.16
CA ASN A 372 -76.46 -19.58 -39.87
C ASN A 372 -75.08 -19.94 -40.42
N ILE A 373 -74.08 -20.05 -39.55
CA ILE A 373 -72.73 -20.46 -39.92
C ILE A 373 -72.72 -22.00 -39.95
N LYS A 374 -72.71 -22.59 -41.14
CA LYS A 374 -72.40 -24.02 -41.29
C LYS A 374 -70.88 -24.18 -41.25
N GLY A 375 -70.41 -25.06 -40.36
CA GLY A 375 -69.02 -25.51 -40.31
C GLY A 375 -68.63 -26.31 -41.54
#